data_AF-A0A9W8JZH2-F1
#
_entry.id   AF-A0A9W8JZH2-F1
#
_cell.length_a   1.000
_cell.length_b   1.000
_cell.length_c   1.000
_cell.angle_alpha   90.00
_cell.angle_beta   90.00
_cell.angle_gamma   90.00
#
_symmetry.space_group_name_H-M   'P 1'
#
loop_
_entity.id
_entity.type
_entity.pdbx_description
1 polymer ?
#
loop_
_entity_poly.entity_id
_entity_poly.type
_entity_poly.pdbx_seq_one_letter_code
_entity_poly.pdbx_strand_id
1 'polypeptide(L)'
;MASVITVQAAEHPIKSVTVFKSSKAEVVRTFSLSFSKGQNKVLIRGLPSTIDTDSVRVSGLGEARLFDVVCTVGSSKAASYASDSSSEIIRTLIVRKLALESERATREQESQLLLKYAQTLSGEHVTPTQMGQFLESYVERERNSLNARAELSEKIVELNRQIEAEQHKTSSKQGTANGQVDIVIAADEDTNAELKLTYIVSGAQWKPIYELHATTENGKPSSCVTLHYRARVKQSTGEDWTNAALTLSTIASDTIVRRIPQLRTITMRPKAPFTLFGQAPAFGRPMNVNVAQSGPRFGASAAPFVH
;
A
#
# COMPACT_ATOMS: atom_id res chain seq x y z
N MET A 1 -10.25 -44.61 6.21
CA MET A 1 -9.30 -43.62 5.69
C MET A 1 -10.06 -42.31 5.53
N ALA A 2 -9.51 -41.17 5.97
CA ALA A 2 -10.19 -39.90 5.80
C ALA A 2 -10.15 -39.50 4.31
N SER A 3 -11.30 -39.13 3.75
CA SER A 3 -11.38 -38.61 2.37
C SER A 3 -10.74 -37.22 2.32
N VAL A 4 -9.89 -36.94 1.34
CA VAL A 4 -9.20 -35.65 1.20
C VAL A 4 -9.70 -34.94 -0.06
N ILE A 5 -10.24 -33.75 0.11
CA ILE A 5 -10.78 -32.91 -0.95
C ILE A 5 -9.90 -31.67 -1.02
N THR A 6 -9.26 -31.43 -2.16
CA THR A 6 -8.43 -30.22 -2.38
C THR A 6 -9.11 -29.34 -3.41
N VAL A 7 -9.26 -28.05 -3.08
CA VAL A 7 -9.86 -27.04 -3.96
C VAL A 7 -8.99 -25.80 -4.03
N GLN A 8 -8.88 -25.23 -5.22
CA GLN A 8 -8.16 -24.00 -5.47
C GLN A 8 -9.14 -22.83 -5.40
N ALA A 9 -8.93 -21.89 -4.47
CA ALA A 9 -9.83 -20.77 -4.26
C ALA A 9 -10.07 -19.97 -5.55
N ALA A 10 -9.03 -19.75 -6.37
CA ALA A 10 -9.11 -18.99 -7.62
C ALA A 10 -10.12 -19.55 -8.65
N GLU A 11 -10.45 -20.84 -8.59
CA GLU A 11 -11.40 -21.49 -9.50
C GLU A 11 -12.86 -21.27 -9.07
N HIS A 12 -13.08 -20.76 -7.86
CA HIS A 12 -14.40 -20.51 -7.30
C HIS A 12 -14.63 -19.01 -7.11
N PRO A 13 -15.58 -18.37 -7.82
CA PRO A 13 -15.80 -16.94 -7.73
C PRO A 13 -16.24 -16.52 -6.32
N ILE A 14 -15.94 -15.27 -5.97
CA ILE A 14 -16.38 -14.68 -4.70
C ILE A 14 -17.88 -14.38 -4.77
N LYS A 15 -18.63 -14.85 -3.77
CA LYS A 15 -20.09 -14.65 -3.68
C LYS A 15 -20.43 -13.22 -3.26
N SER A 16 -19.78 -12.72 -2.21
CA SER A 16 -19.99 -11.36 -1.74
C SER A 16 -18.77 -10.80 -1.02
N VAL A 17 -18.67 -9.47 -1.03
CA VAL A 17 -17.61 -8.70 -0.35
C VAL A 17 -18.25 -7.53 0.40
N THR A 18 -17.95 -7.42 1.70
CA THR A 18 -18.32 -6.27 2.51
C THR A 18 -17.08 -5.44 2.82
N VAL A 19 -16.96 -4.26 2.24
CA VAL A 19 -15.79 -3.38 2.44
C VAL A 19 -16.05 -2.45 3.65
N PHE A 20 -15.12 -2.44 4.59
CA PHE A 20 -15.19 -1.60 5.79
C PHE A 20 -14.34 -0.34 5.65
N LYS A 21 -14.56 0.64 6.54
CA LYS A 21 -13.71 1.84 6.60
C LYS A 21 -12.30 1.58 7.16
N SER A 22 -12.07 0.45 7.81
CA SER A 22 -10.80 0.09 8.47
C SER A 22 -9.74 -0.51 7.53
N SER A 23 -9.81 -0.21 6.23
CA SER A 23 -8.93 -0.82 5.20
C SER A 23 -8.98 -2.36 5.16
N LYS A 24 -10.13 -2.93 5.57
CA LYS A 24 -10.43 -4.36 5.58
C LYS A 24 -11.70 -4.65 4.79
N ALA A 25 -11.82 -5.88 4.29
CA ALA A 25 -13.07 -6.38 3.73
C ALA A 25 -13.38 -7.79 4.28
N GLU A 26 -14.65 -8.08 4.51
CA GLU A 26 -15.13 -9.45 4.72
C GLU A 26 -15.48 -10.05 3.36
N VAL A 27 -14.93 -11.23 3.09
CA VAL A 27 -15.10 -11.96 1.84
C VAL A 27 -15.83 -13.26 2.12
N VAL A 28 -16.80 -13.58 1.28
CA VAL A 28 -17.59 -14.81 1.34
C VAL A 28 -17.40 -15.59 0.05
N ARG A 29 -16.92 -16.83 0.17
CA ARG A 29 -16.83 -17.80 -0.93
C ARG A 29 -17.68 -19.04 -0.62
N THR A 30 -18.19 -19.68 -1.65
CA THR A 30 -18.99 -20.90 -1.54
C THR A 30 -18.42 -22.01 -2.42
N PHE A 31 -18.38 -23.22 -1.88
CA PHE A 31 -17.83 -24.40 -2.53
C PHE A 31 -18.88 -25.51 -2.45
N SER A 32 -19.34 -26.00 -3.60
CA SER A 32 -20.23 -27.17 -3.67
C SER A 32 -19.38 -28.43 -3.61
N LEU A 33 -19.42 -29.14 -2.49
CA LEU A 33 -18.58 -30.31 -2.22
C LEU A 33 -19.43 -31.53 -1.85
N SER A 34 -18.90 -32.72 -2.18
CA SER A 34 -19.47 -34.01 -1.78
C SER A 34 -18.62 -34.61 -0.68
N PHE A 35 -19.23 -34.97 0.43
CA PHE A 35 -18.59 -35.61 1.57
C PHE A 35 -18.99 -37.09 1.65
N SER A 36 -18.01 -37.95 1.83
CA SER A 36 -18.25 -39.37 2.11
C SER A 36 -18.54 -39.58 3.59
N LYS A 37 -19.28 -40.63 3.93
CA LYS A 37 -19.48 -41.07 5.31
C LYS A 37 -18.17 -41.18 6.09
N GLY A 38 -18.16 -40.65 7.31
CA GLY A 38 -16.99 -40.57 8.17
C GLY A 38 -16.25 -39.23 8.06
N GLN A 39 -14.94 -39.25 8.31
CA GLN A 39 -14.12 -38.05 8.38
C GLN A 39 -13.64 -37.62 6.98
N ASN A 40 -13.79 -36.33 6.69
CA ASN A 40 -13.37 -35.67 5.46
C ASN A 40 -12.43 -34.51 5.81
N LYS A 41 -11.33 -34.38 5.08
CA LYS A 41 -10.42 -33.24 5.16
C LYS A 41 -10.56 -32.39 3.90
N VAL A 42 -10.94 -31.13 4.05
CA VAL A 42 -11.02 -30.16 2.95
C VAL A 42 -9.82 -29.23 3.04
N LEU A 43 -9.10 -29.09 1.93
CA LEU A 43 -7.92 -28.23 1.78
C LEU A 43 -8.25 -27.12 0.77
N ILE A 44 -8.43 -25.90 1.24
CA ILE A 44 -8.67 -24.72 0.39
C ILE A 44 -7.34 -23.99 0.22
N ARG A 45 -6.80 -23.96 -1.00
CA ARG A 45 -5.51 -23.33 -1.32
C ARG A 45 -5.67 -22.09 -2.18
N GLY A 46 -4.63 -21.26 -2.23
CA GLY A 46 -4.62 -20.07 -3.07
C GLY A 46 -5.45 -18.92 -2.50
N LEU A 47 -5.62 -18.86 -1.18
CA LEU A 47 -6.20 -17.70 -0.50
C LEU A 47 -5.16 -16.58 -0.40
N PRO A 48 -5.58 -15.31 -0.33
CA PRO A 48 -4.65 -14.18 -0.31
C PRO A 48 -3.80 -14.17 0.96
N SER A 49 -2.55 -13.75 0.84
CA SER A 49 -1.63 -13.55 1.98
C SER A 49 -2.10 -12.50 2.98
N THR A 50 -3.00 -11.61 2.56
CA THR A 50 -3.58 -10.55 3.38
C THR A 50 -4.74 -11.03 4.26
N ILE A 51 -5.05 -12.33 4.22
CA ILE A 51 -6.07 -12.96 5.06
C ILE A 51 -5.71 -12.82 6.54
N ASP A 52 -6.69 -12.43 7.34
CA ASP A 52 -6.63 -12.46 8.80
C ASP A 52 -6.93 -13.89 9.24
N THR A 53 -5.89 -14.63 9.67
CA THR A 53 -5.99 -16.06 9.99
C THR A 53 -6.99 -16.37 11.09
N ASP A 54 -7.21 -15.41 11.99
CA ASP A 54 -8.12 -15.56 13.14
C ASP A 54 -9.58 -15.24 12.80
N SER A 55 -9.83 -14.77 11.57
CA SER A 55 -11.17 -14.36 11.11
C SER A 55 -11.96 -15.45 10.38
N VAL A 56 -11.31 -16.57 10.08
CA VAL A 56 -11.87 -17.62 9.21
C VAL A 56 -13.04 -18.32 9.89
N ARG A 57 -14.16 -18.37 9.18
CA ARG A 57 -15.41 -19.02 9.62
C ARG A 57 -15.95 -19.90 8.51
N VAL A 58 -16.40 -21.09 8.88
CA VAL A 58 -16.98 -22.08 7.96
C VAL A 58 -18.43 -22.34 8.35
N SER A 59 -19.33 -22.39 7.37
CA SER A 59 -20.75 -22.68 7.54
C SER A 59 -21.31 -23.41 6.31
N GLY A 60 -22.60 -23.77 6.31
CA GLY A 60 -23.24 -24.38 5.13
C GLY A 60 -22.93 -25.87 4.92
N LEU A 61 -22.65 -26.61 6.00
CA LEU A 61 -22.24 -28.02 5.93
C LEU A 61 -23.41 -29.02 5.82
N GLY A 62 -24.66 -28.54 5.78
CA GLY A 62 -25.85 -29.41 5.79
C GLY A 62 -25.89 -30.27 7.05
N GLU A 63 -26.04 -31.59 6.87
CA GLU A 63 -26.03 -32.60 7.94
C GLU A 63 -24.61 -32.94 8.46
N ALA A 64 -23.56 -32.47 7.79
CA ALA A 64 -22.19 -32.72 8.21
C ALA A 64 -21.77 -31.77 9.35
N ARG A 65 -20.90 -32.26 10.25
CA ARG A 65 -20.43 -31.54 11.43
C ARG A 65 -19.02 -31.02 11.23
N LEU A 66 -18.79 -29.76 11.58
CA LEU A 66 -17.46 -29.15 11.61
C LEU A 66 -16.70 -29.61 12.85
N PHE A 67 -15.48 -30.14 12.67
CA PHE A 67 -14.60 -30.53 13.77
C PHE A 67 -13.49 -29.51 14.00
N ASP A 68 -12.82 -29.08 12.93
CA ASP A 68 -11.66 -28.20 13.04
C ASP A 68 -11.53 -27.29 11.81
N VAL A 69 -10.97 -26.11 12.02
CA VAL A 69 -10.64 -25.11 10.99
C VAL A 69 -9.32 -24.48 11.34
N VAL A 70 -8.32 -24.67 10.49
CA VAL A 70 -6.99 -24.09 10.66
C VAL A 70 -6.65 -23.27 9.42
N CYS A 71 -6.46 -21.97 9.61
CA CYS A 71 -5.93 -21.10 8.56
C CYS A 71 -4.44 -20.87 8.78
N THR A 72 -3.64 -21.02 7.72
CA THR A 72 -2.22 -20.69 7.75
C THR A 72 -1.84 -19.88 6.52
N VAL A 73 -0.91 -18.96 6.70
CA VAL A 73 -0.29 -18.22 5.61
C VAL A 73 1.15 -18.69 5.51
N GLY A 74 1.51 -19.33 4.40
CA GLY A 74 2.85 -19.85 4.20
C GLY A 74 3.88 -18.72 4.19
N SER A 75 4.92 -18.78 5.03
CA SER A 75 6.07 -17.89 4.87
C SER A 75 6.67 -18.12 3.47
N SER A 76 6.89 -17.04 2.71
CA SER A 76 7.45 -17.07 1.36
C SER A 76 8.81 -17.78 1.25
N LYS A 77 9.43 -18.17 2.37
CA LYS A 77 10.63 -19.00 2.41
C LYS A 77 10.46 -20.41 1.84
N ALA A 78 9.25 -20.98 1.80
CA ALA A 78 9.01 -22.30 1.19
C ALA A 78 8.61 -22.22 -0.30
N ALA A 79 8.17 -21.04 -0.77
CA ALA A 79 7.87 -20.77 -2.17
C ALA A 79 9.11 -20.35 -2.99
N SER A 80 10.30 -20.34 -2.38
CA SER A 80 11.57 -20.02 -3.05
C SER A 80 12.04 -21.06 -4.06
N TYR A 81 11.32 -22.19 -4.18
CA TYR A 81 11.60 -23.22 -5.19
C TYR A 81 10.59 -23.23 -6.35
N ALA A 82 9.64 -22.28 -6.38
CA ALA A 82 8.61 -22.17 -7.43
C ALA A 82 8.52 -20.77 -8.08
N SER A 83 9.55 -19.93 -7.96
CA SER A 83 9.67 -18.65 -8.69
C SER A 83 10.84 -18.61 -9.66
N ASP A 84 11.23 -19.74 -10.26
CA ASP A 84 12.59 -19.88 -10.82
C ASP A 84 12.87 -19.09 -12.10
N SER A 85 11.84 -18.57 -12.80
CA SER A 85 12.09 -17.81 -14.03
C SER A 85 12.31 -16.32 -13.78
N SER A 86 11.36 -15.63 -13.15
CA SER A 86 11.43 -14.16 -13.03
C SER A 86 12.48 -13.69 -12.02
N SER A 87 12.69 -14.40 -10.91
CA SER A 87 13.77 -14.02 -9.96
C SER A 87 15.15 -14.27 -10.54
N GLU A 88 15.32 -15.34 -11.32
CA GLU A 88 16.59 -15.66 -11.98
C GLU A 88 16.88 -14.71 -13.14
N ILE A 89 15.85 -14.29 -13.89
CA ILE A 89 15.96 -13.24 -14.90
C ILE A 89 16.41 -11.91 -14.26
N ILE A 90 15.76 -11.49 -13.18
CA ILE A 90 16.16 -10.25 -12.46
C ILE A 90 17.59 -10.37 -11.93
N ARG A 91 17.96 -11.50 -11.34
CA ARG A 91 19.33 -11.77 -10.88
C ARG A 91 20.35 -11.67 -12.02
N THR A 92 20.06 -12.29 -13.15
CA THR A 92 20.90 -12.27 -14.35
C THR A 92 21.08 -10.86 -14.90
N LEU A 93 20.00 -10.08 -14.97
CA LEU A 93 20.04 -8.68 -15.41
C LEU A 93 20.89 -7.81 -14.47
N ILE A 94 20.77 -8.01 -13.15
CA ILE A 94 21.59 -7.30 -12.15
C ILE A 94 23.08 -7.64 -12.31
N VAL A 95 23.41 -8.93 -12.44
CA VAL A 95 24.81 -9.36 -12.65
C VAL A 95 25.38 -8.74 -13.93
N ARG A 96 24.61 -8.72 -15.02
CA ARG A 96 25.03 -8.11 -16.28
C ARG A 96 25.21 -6.59 -16.15
N LYS A 97 24.33 -5.91 -15.42
CA LYS A 97 24.46 -4.47 -15.13
C LYS A 97 25.74 -4.19 -14.35
N LEU A 98 26.00 -4.94 -13.28
CA LEU A 98 27.20 -4.76 -12.45
C LEU A 98 28.49 -4.96 -13.26
N ALA A 99 28.52 -5.93 -14.18
CA ALA A 99 29.65 -6.13 -15.08
C ALA A 99 29.91 -4.90 -15.97
N LEU A 100 28.86 -4.32 -16.56
CA LEU A 100 28.98 -3.11 -17.39
C LEU A 100 29.37 -1.87 -16.56
N GLU A 101 28.86 -1.75 -15.34
CA GLU A 101 29.25 -0.68 -14.41
C GLU A 101 30.73 -0.77 -14.03
N SER A 102 31.22 -1.99 -13.76
CA SER A 102 32.64 -2.24 -13.51
C SER A 102 33.49 -1.89 -14.71
N GLU A 103 33.09 -2.29 -15.92
CA GLU A 103 33.84 -1.96 -17.14
C GLU A 103 33.89 -0.45 -17.37
N ARG A 104 32.77 0.26 -17.21
CA ARG A 104 32.71 1.71 -17.30
C ARG A 104 33.62 2.38 -16.27
N ALA A 105 33.68 1.86 -15.04
CA ALA A 105 34.56 2.36 -13.99
C ALA A 105 36.04 2.16 -14.33
N THR A 106 36.42 1.03 -14.92
CA THR A 106 37.79 0.78 -15.37
C THR A 106 38.22 1.79 -16.44
N ARG A 107 37.36 2.06 -17.44
CA ARG A 107 37.67 3.06 -18.49
C ARG A 107 37.80 4.48 -17.94
N GLU A 108 36.99 4.82 -16.95
CA GLU A 108 37.13 6.10 -16.22
C GLU A 108 38.47 6.17 -15.49
N GLN A 109 38.86 5.11 -14.77
CA GLN A 109 40.15 5.06 -14.09
C GLN A 109 41.33 5.17 -15.07
N GLU A 110 41.26 4.50 -16.22
CA GLU A 110 42.28 4.60 -17.27
C GLU A 110 42.46 6.03 -17.77
N SER A 111 41.36 6.73 -18.09
CA SER A 111 41.38 8.14 -18.48
C SER A 111 41.99 9.03 -17.38
N GLN A 112 41.61 8.82 -16.12
CA GLN A 112 42.16 9.56 -15.00
C GLN A 112 43.65 9.32 -14.79
N LEU A 113 44.13 8.09 -14.96
CA LEU A 113 45.56 7.76 -14.87
C LEU A 113 46.34 8.44 -15.99
N LEU A 114 45.80 8.42 -17.20
CA LEU A 114 46.42 9.07 -18.37
C LEU A 114 46.48 10.59 -18.19
N LEU A 115 45.43 11.22 -17.66
CA LEU A 115 45.42 12.64 -17.31
C LEU A 115 46.46 12.98 -16.23
N LYS A 116 46.56 12.17 -15.17
CA LYS A 116 47.58 12.35 -14.13
C LYS A 116 48.98 12.24 -14.70
N TYR A 117 49.23 11.28 -15.58
CA TYR A 117 50.51 11.15 -16.26
C TYR A 117 50.82 12.40 -17.11
N ALA A 118 49.86 12.89 -17.89
CA ALA A 118 50.01 14.11 -18.68
C ALA A 118 50.40 15.33 -17.81
N GLN A 119 49.85 15.43 -16.59
CA GLN A 119 50.18 16.49 -15.63
C GLN A 119 51.60 16.39 -15.05
N THR A 120 52.25 15.22 -15.11
CA THR A 120 53.63 15.03 -14.64
C THR A 120 54.69 15.36 -15.69
N LEU A 121 54.30 15.57 -16.95
CA LEU A 121 55.23 15.91 -18.02
C LEU A 121 55.73 17.35 -17.84
N SER A 122 57.03 17.51 -17.59
CA SER A 122 57.71 18.80 -17.47
C SER A 122 58.51 19.12 -18.73
N GLY A 123 58.64 20.40 -19.06
CA GLY A 123 59.40 20.90 -20.23
C GLY A 123 60.91 20.64 -20.16
N GLU A 124 61.42 20.11 -19.05
CA GLU A 124 62.83 19.82 -18.82
C GLU A 124 63.32 18.54 -19.56
N HIS A 125 62.40 17.65 -19.95
CA HIS A 125 62.73 16.34 -20.54
C HIS A 125 61.95 15.99 -21.82
N VAL A 126 61.12 16.91 -22.35
CA VAL A 126 60.22 16.64 -23.49
C VAL A 126 60.35 17.72 -24.55
N THR A 127 60.63 17.34 -25.80
CA THR A 127 60.66 18.29 -26.92
C THR A 127 59.24 18.74 -27.32
N PRO A 128 59.06 19.96 -27.86
CA PRO A 128 57.74 20.44 -28.31
C PRO A 128 57.05 19.49 -29.31
N THR A 129 57.81 18.84 -30.19
CA THR A 129 57.28 17.86 -31.16
C THR A 129 56.74 16.60 -30.48
N GLN A 130 57.46 16.06 -29.48
CA GLN A 130 57.01 14.89 -28.72
C GLN A 130 55.75 15.22 -27.89
N MET A 131 55.68 16.44 -27.34
CA MET A 131 54.48 16.92 -26.64
C MET A 131 53.28 17.02 -27.57
N GLY A 132 53.45 17.55 -28.79
CA GLY A 132 52.39 17.62 -29.79
C GLY A 132 51.84 16.24 -30.16
N GLN A 133 52.72 15.27 -30.41
CA GLN A 133 52.34 13.88 -30.70
C GLN A 133 51.62 13.21 -29.51
N PHE A 134 52.09 13.45 -28.29
CA PHE A 134 51.43 12.95 -27.08
C PHE A 134 50.02 13.52 -26.94
N LEU A 135 49.85 14.84 -27.07
CA LEU A 135 48.55 15.50 -26.94
C LEU A 135 47.55 15.03 -28.00
N GLU A 136 47.99 14.84 -29.25
CA GLU A 136 47.14 14.30 -30.31
C GLU A 136 46.68 12.87 -29.99
N SER A 137 47.61 12.01 -29.54
CA SER A 137 47.28 10.64 -29.11
C SER A 137 46.38 10.59 -27.86
N TYR A 138 46.56 11.55 -26.94
CA TYR A 138 45.79 11.69 -25.72
C TYR A 138 44.34 12.05 -26.04
N VAL A 139 44.14 13.09 -26.85
CA VAL A 139 42.80 13.55 -27.27
C VAL A 139 42.05 12.44 -28.01
N GLU A 140 42.74 11.70 -28.88
CA GLU A 140 42.13 10.60 -29.61
C GLU A 140 41.76 9.42 -28.70
N ARG A 141 42.62 9.04 -27.76
CA ARG A 141 42.30 8.00 -26.75
C ARG A 141 41.15 8.42 -25.85
N GLU A 142 41.13 9.67 -25.42
CA GLU A 142 40.07 10.20 -24.56
C GLU A 142 38.72 10.23 -25.28
N ARG A 143 38.70 10.68 -26.55
CA ARG A 143 37.50 10.63 -27.39
C ARG A 143 36.95 9.21 -27.53
N ASN A 144 37.82 8.24 -27.76
CA ASN A 144 37.43 6.83 -27.86
C ASN A 144 36.93 6.27 -26.51
N SER A 145 37.56 6.66 -25.40
CA SER A 145 37.10 6.28 -24.05
C SER A 145 35.73 6.86 -23.72
N LEU A 146 35.49 8.14 -24.04
CA LEU A 146 34.20 8.80 -23.84
C LEU A 146 33.08 8.13 -24.64
N ASN A 147 33.33 7.82 -25.91
CA ASN A 147 32.36 7.11 -26.75
C ASN A 147 32.02 5.74 -26.18
N ALA A 148 33.04 4.94 -25.80
CA ALA A 148 32.82 3.63 -25.19
C ALA A 148 32.04 3.72 -23.86
N ARG A 149 32.32 4.74 -23.03
CA ARG A 149 31.58 4.99 -21.78
C ARG A 149 30.13 5.40 -22.04
N ALA A 150 29.87 6.16 -23.09
CA ALA A 150 28.51 6.53 -23.49
C ALA A 150 27.69 5.29 -23.90
N GLU A 151 28.27 4.41 -24.74
CA GLU A 151 27.65 3.14 -25.14
C GLU A 151 27.37 2.22 -23.94
N LEU A 152 28.32 2.11 -23.00
CA LEU A 152 28.12 1.33 -21.77
C LEU A 152 27.00 1.93 -20.91
N SER A 153 26.91 3.26 -20.84
CA SER A 153 25.86 3.94 -20.08
C SER A 153 24.47 3.73 -20.68
N GLU A 154 24.36 3.74 -22.01
CA GLU A 154 23.11 3.41 -22.71
C GLU A 154 22.67 1.97 -22.41
N LYS A 155 23.59 1.00 -22.48
CA LYS A 155 23.31 -0.40 -22.12
C LYS A 155 22.87 -0.57 -20.67
N ILE A 156 23.45 0.19 -19.73
CA ILE A 156 23.06 0.18 -18.32
C ILE A 156 21.64 0.75 -18.14
N VAL A 157 21.29 1.83 -18.85
CA VAL A 157 19.94 2.40 -18.82
C VAL A 157 18.91 1.39 -19.34
N GLU A 158 19.20 0.71 -20.44
CA GLU A 158 18.30 -0.31 -20.99
C GLU A 158 18.14 -1.50 -20.03
N LEU A 159 19.21 -1.95 -19.37
CA LEU A 159 19.11 -2.99 -18.34
C LEU A 159 18.28 -2.55 -17.14
N ASN A 160 18.39 -1.29 -16.69
CA ASN A 160 17.54 -0.77 -15.62
C ASN A 160 16.07 -0.79 -16.05
N ARG A 161 15.76 -0.38 -17.28
CA ARG A 161 14.39 -0.45 -17.83
C ARG A 161 13.85 -1.88 -17.84
N GLN A 162 14.67 -2.86 -18.20
CA GLN A 162 14.29 -4.27 -18.19
C GLN A 162 14.07 -4.80 -16.76
N ILE A 163 14.93 -4.43 -15.81
CA ILE A 163 14.78 -4.78 -14.39
C ILE A 163 13.47 -4.21 -13.85
N GLU A 164 13.20 -2.93 -14.09
CA GLU A 164 11.96 -2.27 -13.66
C GLU A 164 10.74 -2.95 -14.29
N ALA A 165 10.78 -3.29 -15.58
CA ALA A 165 9.69 -3.99 -16.25
C ALA A 165 9.41 -5.38 -15.64
N GLU A 166 10.44 -6.17 -15.35
CA GLU A 166 10.30 -7.50 -14.72
C GLU A 166 9.85 -7.38 -13.25
N GLN A 167 10.33 -6.38 -12.53
CA GLN A 167 9.84 -6.06 -11.18
C GLN A 167 8.37 -5.65 -11.22
N HIS A 168 7.96 -4.84 -12.21
CA HIS A 168 6.57 -4.46 -12.40
C HIS A 168 5.67 -5.66 -12.71
N LYS A 169 6.08 -6.58 -13.58
CA LYS A 169 5.36 -7.85 -13.85
C LYS A 169 5.21 -8.72 -12.59
N THR A 170 6.21 -8.70 -11.72
CA THR A 170 6.16 -9.43 -10.44
C THR A 170 5.26 -8.70 -9.42
N SER A 171 5.30 -7.37 -9.41
CA SER A 171 4.48 -6.53 -8.53
C SER A 171 3.01 -6.50 -8.93
N SER A 172 2.67 -6.61 -10.22
CA SER A 172 1.26 -6.69 -10.66
C SER A 172 0.60 -8.02 -10.28
N LYS A 173 1.41 -9.00 -9.85
CA LYS A 173 0.97 -10.26 -9.22
C LYS A 173 0.98 -10.17 -7.68
N GLN A 174 1.08 -8.97 -7.08
CA GLN A 174 1.00 -8.74 -5.62
C GLN A 174 -0.42 -8.97 -5.07
N GLY A 175 -0.88 -10.21 -5.16
CA GLY A 175 -1.41 -10.90 -4.00
C GLY A 175 -0.74 -12.25 -4.00
N THR A 176 0.24 -12.47 -3.12
CA THR A 176 0.78 -13.82 -2.96
C THR A 176 -0.34 -14.70 -2.43
N ALA A 177 -0.79 -15.66 -3.21
CA ALA A 177 -1.87 -16.58 -2.86
C ALA A 177 -1.32 -17.78 -2.06
N ASN A 178 -0.66 -17.51 -0.93
CA ASN A 178 -0.02 -18.50 -0.05
C ASN A 178 -0.85 -18.79 1.22
N GLY A 179 -2.06 -18.23 1.32
CA GLY A 179 -3.03 -18.60 2.33
C GLY A 179 -3.63 -19.97 2.03
N GLN A 180 -3.82 -20.78 3.06
CA GLN A 180 -4.53 -22.05 2.99
C GLN A 180 -5.42 -22.22 4.22
N VAL A 181 -6.54 -22.93 4.03
CA VAL A 181 -7.46 -23.30 5.11
C VAL A 181 -7.68 -24.81 5.06
N ASP A 182 -7.33 -25.46 6.17
CA ASP A 182 -7.55 -26.88 6.41
C ASP A 182 -8.82 -27.04 7.27
N ILE A 183 -9.79 -27.79 6.78
CA ILE A 183 -11.08 -28.01 7.44
C ILE A 183 -11.26 -29.50 7.67
N VAL A 184 -11.62 -29.89 8.89
CA VAL A 184 -11.97 -31.27 9.23
C VAL A 184 -13.48 -31.35 9.46
N ILE A 185 -14.14 -32.23 8.73
CA ILE A 185 -15.60 -32.41 8.74
C ILE A 185 -15.89 -33.88 9.00
N ALA A 186 -16.95 -34.20 9.75
CA ALA A 186 -17.50 -35.55 9.80
C ALA A 186 -18.92 -35.57 9.25
N ALA A 187 -19.22 -36.55 8.40
CA ALA A 187 -20.56 -36.80 7.88
C ALA A 187 -21.04 -38.18 8.34
N ASP A 188 -22.30 -38.27 8.77
CA ASP A 188 -22.88 -39.53 9.24
C ASP A 188 -23.23 -40.46 8.05
N GLU A 189 -23.49 -39.89 6.87
CA GLU A 189 -23.76 -40.56 5.59
C GLU A 189 -23.12 -39.76 4.44
N ASP A 190 -23.07 -40.32 3.22
CA ASP A 190 -22.64 -39.60 2.02
C ASP A 190 -23.59 -38.43 1.74
N THR A 191 -23.06 -37.21 1.61
CA THR A 191 -23.88 -35.99 1.49
C THR A 191 -23.23 -34.91 0.65
N ASN A 192 -24.04 -34.07 0.02
CA ASN A 192 -23.59 -32.88 -0.72
C ASN A 192 -23.91 -31.63 0.08
N ALA A 193 -22.97 -30.69 0.15
CA ALA A 193 -23.15 -29.44 0.89
C ALA A 193 -22.51 -28.24 0.18
N GLU A 194 -23.09 -27.06 0.38
CA GLU A 194 -22.51 -25.78 -0.05
C GLU A 194 -21.68 -25.18 1.11
N LEU A 195 -20.41 -25.55 1.18
CA LEU A 195 -19.49 -25.02 2.18
C LEU A 195 -19.28 -23.52 1.93
N LYS A 196 -19.69 -22.70 2.90
CA LYS A 196 -19.51 -21.24 2.91
C LYS A 196 -18.32 -20.87 3.78
N LEU A 197 -17.25 -20.38 3.15
CA LEU A 197 -16.07 -19.83 3.79
C LEU A 197 -16.18 -18.32 3.90
N THR A 198 -16.08 -17.78 5.11
CA THR A 198 -16.08 -16.34 5.39
C THR A 198 -14.78 -15.95 6.06
N TYR A 199 -14.11 -14.91 5.59
CA TYR A 199 -12.82 -14.46 6.13
C TYR A 199 -12.64 -12.96 5.91
N ILE A 200 -11.72 -12.36 6.65
CA ILE A 200 -11.35 -10.95 6.53
C ILE A 200 -10.02 -10.85 5.79
N VAL A 201 -9.93 -9.90 4.86
CA VAL A 201 -8.69 -9.53 4.16
C VAL A 201 -8.36 -8.08 4.42
N SER A 202 -7.07 -7.78 4.50
CA SER A 202 -6.54 -6.41 4.52
C SER A 202 -6.23 -5.89 3.12
N GLY A 203 -6.16 -4.57 2.96
CA GLY A 203 -5.84 -3.93 1.67
C GLY A 203 -7.07 -3.54 0.85
N ALA A 204 -8.22 -3.35 1.50
CA ALA A 204 -9.47 -2.99 0.85
C ALA A 204 -10.10 -1.77 1.51
N GLN A 205 -10.37 -0.71 0.76
CA GLN A 205 -10.94 0.52 1.29
C GLN A 205 -12.02 1.08 0.36
N TRP A 206 -12.96 1.80 0.94
CA TRP A 206 -13.94 2.57 0.17
C TRP A 206 -14.10 3.97 0.75
N LYS A 207 -14.45 4.93 -0.12
CA LYS A 207 -14.80 6.29 0.30
C LYS A 207 -16.05 6.79 -0.44
N PRO A 208 -16.95 7.51 0.24
CA PRO A 208 -18.06 8.18 -0.42
C PRO A 208 -17.55 9.35 -1.27
N ILE A 209 -18.24 9.60 -2.37
CA ILE A 209 -18.04 10.75 -3.24
C ILE A 209 -19.41 11.39 -3.45
N TYR A 210 -19.50 12.68 -3.22
CA TYR A 210 -20.72 13.45 -3.38
C TYR A 210 -20.53 14.42 -4.54
N GLU A 211 -21.43 14.35 -5.54
CA GLU A 211 -21.45 15.29 -6.66
C GLU A 211 -22.72 16.13 -6.55
N LEU A 212 -22.55 17.44 -6.37
CA LEU A 212 -23.64 18.39 -6.25
C LEU A 212 -23.87 19.09 -7.59
N HIS A 213 -25.07 18.95 -8.15
CA HIS A 213 -25.46 19.58 -9.40
C HIS A 213 -26.50 20.65 -9.10
N ALA A 214 -26.14 21.90 -9.36
CA ALA A 214 -27.05 23.04 -9.27
C ALA A 214 -27.22 23.62 -10.68
N THR A 215 -28.47 23.84 -11.08
CA THR A 215 -28.80 24.53 -12.33
C THR A 215 -29.11 25.99 -12.02
N THR A 216 -28.93 26.85 -13.02
CA THR A 216 -29.36 28.26 -12.95
C THR A 216 -30.49 28.47 -13.94
N GLU A 217 -31.52 29.19 -13.51
CA GLU A 217 -32.65 29.57 -14.35
C GLU A 217 -32.75 31.11 -14.32
N ASN A 218 -32.68 31.74 -15.50
CA ASN A 218 -32.69 33.21 -15.65
C ASN A 218 -31.61 33.94 -14.82
N GLY A 219 -30.40 33.37 -14.72
CA GLY A 219 -29.28 33.97 -13.98
C GLY A 219 -29.40 33.86 -12.45
N LYS A 220 -30.42 33.15 -11.94
CA LYS A 220 -30.60 32.87 -10.51
C LYS A 220 -30.38 31.38 -10.23
N PRO A 221 -29.85 31.00 -9.05
CA PRO A 221 -29.76 29.59 -8.67
C PRO A 221 -31.16 28.97 -8.63
N SER A 222 -31.33 27.81 -9.27
CA SER A 222 -32.56 27.03 -9.15
C SER A 222 -32.78 26.64 -7.68
N SER A 223 -34.03 26.58 -7.25
CA SER A 223 -34.39 26.13 -5.90
C SER A 223 -34.18 24.62 -5.69
N CYS A 224 -33.94 23.88 -6.77
CA CYS A 224 -33.68 22.44 -6.73
C CYS A 224 -32.18 22.17 -6.98
N VAL A 225 -31.60 21.32 -6.13
CA VAL A 225 -30.21 20.87 -6.24
C VAL A 225 -30.19 19.35 -6.21
N THR A 226 -29.51 18.73 -7.16
CA THR A 226 -29.37 17.26 -7.22
C THR A 226 -28.08 16.84 -6.54
N LEU A 227 -28.16 15.87 -5.63
CA LEU A 227 -27.01 15.26 -4.96
C LEU A 227 -26.84 13.82 -5.45
N HIS A 228 -25.77 13.55 -6.20
CA HIS A 228 -25.38 12.19 -6.54
C HIS A 228 -24.46 11.63 -5.46
N TYR A 229 -24.89 10.53 -4.84
CA TYR A 229 -24.07 9.78 -3.89
C TYR A 229 -23.40 8.60 -4.61
N ARG A 230 -22.07 8.63 -4.67
CA ARG A 230 -21.21 7.61 -5.30
C ARG A 230 -20.25 7.05 -4.27
N ALA A 231 -19.63 5.92 -4.60
CA ALA A 231 -18.56 5.34 -3.81
C ALA A 231 -17.38 4.96 -4.70
N ARG A 232 -16.17 5.16 -4.17
CA ARG A 232 -14.94 4.69 -4.80
C ARG A 232 -14.34 3.59 -3.93
N VAL A 233 -14.25 2.40 -4.49
CA VAL A 233 -13.60 1.23 -3.88
C VAL A 233 -12.18 1.10 -4.46
N LYS A 234 -11.21 0.84 -3.59
CA LYS A 234 -9.83 0.50 -3.96
C LYS A 234 -9.43 -0.76 -3.20
N GLN A 235 -8.89 -1.75 -3.91
CA GLN A 235 -8.42 -3.00 -3.31
C GLN A 235 -7.01 -3.34 -3.82
N SER A 236 -6.25 -4.03 -2.98
CA SER A 236 -4.97 -4.67 -3.28
C SER A 236 -4.88 -6.01 -2.55
N THR A 237 -5.99 -6.73 -2.45
CA THR A 237 -6.10 -8.04 -1.78
C THR A 237 -5.57 -9.16 -2.66
N GLY A 238 -5.47 -8.92 -3.98
CA GLY A 238 -5.10 -9.93 -4.96
C GLY A 238 -6.22 -10.90 -5.32
N GLU A 239 -7.44 -10.61 -4.87
CA GLU A 239 -8.61 -11.42 -5.19
C GLU A 239 -9.44 -10.78 -6.31
N ASP A 240 -10.05 -11.62 -7.14
CA ASP A 240 -10.97 -11.19 -8.17
C ASP A 240 -12.39 -11.01 -7.60
N TRP A 241 -12.85 -9.77 -7.57
CA TRP A 241 -14.20 -9.40 -7.13
C TRP A 241 -15.16 -9.19 -8.29
N THR A 242 -14.79 -9.58 -9.50
CA THR A 242 -15.66 -9.52 -10.68
C THR A 242 -16.94 -10.31 -10.40
N ASN A 243 -18.09 -9.66 -10.57
CA ASN A 243 -19.44 -10.19 -10.28
C ASN A 243 -19.76 -10.51 -8.81
N ALA A 244 -18.90 -10.15 -7.86
CA ALA A 244 -19.21 -10.31 -6.44
C ALA A 244 -20.25 -9.27 -5.97
N ALA A 245 -21.18 -9.67 -5.12
CA ALA A 245 -22.11 -8.73 -4.49
C ALA A 245 -21.35 -7.83 -3.49
N LEU A 246 -21.20 -6.55 -3.83
CA LEU A 246 -20.47 -5.57 -3.03
C LEU A 246 -21.38 -4.82 -2.06
N THR A 247 -21.04 -4.87 -0.77
CA THR A 247 -21.68 -4.08 0.29
C THR A 247 -20.65 -3.12 0.89
N LEU A 248 -21.04 -1.85 1.06
CA LEU A 248 -20.16 -0.82 1.64
C LEU A 248 -20.61 -0.49 3.05
N SER A 249 -19.76 -0.81 4.03
CA SER A 249 -20.07 -0.59 5.43
C SER A 249 -19.41 0.67 5.95
N THR A 250 -20.19 1.55 6.57
CA THR A 250 -19.69 2.73 7.27
C THR A 250 -19.06 2.40 8.61
N ILE A 251 -19.12 1.13 9.04
CA ILE A 251 -18.47 0.64 10.24
C ILE A 251 -16.96 0.61 9.96
N ALA A 252 -16.19 1.23 10.85
CA ALA A 252 -14.79 0.86 11.01
C ALA A 252 -14.83 -0.49 11.71
N SER A 253 -14.65 -1.59 10.96
CA SER A 253 -14.56 -2.92 11.57
C SER A 253 -13.22 -2.99 12.30
N ASP A 254 -13.21 -2.45 13.51
CA ASP A 254 -12.44 -2.99 14.62
C ASP A 254 -13.35 -4.07 15.19
N THR A 255 -13.11 -5.33 14.81
CA THR A 255 -13.73 -6.50 15.44
C THR A 255 -13.40 -6.62 16.93
N ILE A 256 -12.82 -5.59 17.56
CA ILE A 256 -12.86 -5.36 18.99
C ILE A 256 -13.03 -3.85 19.21
N VAL A 257 -14.24 -3.40 19.54
CA VAL A 257 -14.45 -2.05 20.10
C VAL A 257 -13.66 -1.99 21.42
N ARG A 258 -12.39 -1.61 21.35
CA ARG A 258 -11.52 -1.48 22.53
C ARG A 258 -11.65 -0.12 23.20
N ARG A 259 -12.30 0.87 22.56
CA ARG A 259 -12.49 2.22 23.12
C ARG A 259 -13.80 2.87 22.70
N ILE A 260 -14.42 3.56 23.65
CA ILE A 260 -15.58 4.42 23.47
C ILE A 260 -15.20 5.57 22.52
N PRO A 261 -15.98 5.84 21.46
CA PRO A 261 -15.71 6.95 20.55
C PRO A 261 -15.80 8.29 21.29
N GLN A 262 -14.79 9.16 21.12
CA GLN A 262 -14.85 10.53 21.59
C GLN A 262 -15.51 11.40 20.52
N LEU A 263 -16.72 11.89 20.78
CA LEU A 263 -17.43 12.80 19.89
C LEU A 263 -16.75 14.17 19.90
N ARG A 264 -16.39 14.69 18.73
CA ARG A 264 -15.94 16.08 18.58
C ARG A 264 -17.12 16.94 18.17
N THR A 265 -17.37 18.01 18.91
CA THR A 265 -18.42 18.98 18.60
C THR A 265 -18.11 19.72 17.31
N ILE A 266 -18.99 19.61 16.30
CA ILE A 266 -18.95 20.45 15.10
C ILE A 266 -19.81 21.68 15.39
N THR A 267 -19.18 22.85 15.52
CA THR A 267 -19.92 24.11 15.70
C THR A 267 -20.17 24.74 14.33
N MET A 268 -21.41 24.70 13.84
CA MET A 268 -21.80 25.46 12.66
C MET A 268 -22.00 26.93 13.03
N ARG A 269 -21.19 27.82 12.46
CA ARG A 269 -21.39 29.27 12.60
C ARG A 269 -22.09 29.80 11.35
N PRO A 270 -23.31 30.36 11.46
CA PRO A 270 -23.92 31.07 10.33
C PRO A 270 -23.05 32.28 9.96
N LYS A 271 -22.88 32.53 8.66
CA LYS A 271 -22.11 33.67 8.14
C LYS A 271 -22.81 34.95 8.61
N ALA A 272 -22.11 35.78 9.39
CA ALA A 272 -22.67 37.05 9.85
C ALA A 272 -23.06 37.92 8.65
N PRO A 273 -24.23 38.59 8.68
CA PRO A 273 -24.61 39.50 7.62
C PRO A 273 -23.58 40.64 7.55
N PHE A 274 -23.11 40.93 6.33
CA PHE A 274 -22.27 42.10 6.05
C PHE A 274 -23.04 43.36 6.48
N THR A 275 -22.57 44.03 7.53
CA THR A 275 -23.08 45.34 7.92
C THR A 275 -22.30 46.40 7.15
N LEU A 276 -23.02 47.14 6.31
CA LEU A 276 -22.49 48.12 5.37
C LEU A 276 -22.90 49.52 5.83
N PHE A 277 -22.58 49.90 7.06
CA PHE A 277 -22.78 51.28 7.54
C PHE A 277 -21.63 51.72 8.46
N GLY A 278 -21.04 52.85 8.08
CA GLY A 278 -19.78 53.38 8.60
C GLY A 278 -19.85 53.93 10.02
N GLN A 279 -18.67 53.96 10.65
CA GLN A 279 -18.43 54.63 11.93
C GLN A 279 -18.70 56.13 11.81
N ALA A 280 -19.52 56.67 12.70
CA ALA A 280 -19.48 58.09 13.04
C ALA A 280 -18.32 58.33 14.05
N PRO A 281 -17.60 59.47 13.98
CA PRO A 281 -16.45 59.70 14.84
C PRO A 281 -16.87 60.06 16.27
N ALA A 282 -16.08 59.56 17.22
CA ALA A 282 -16.26 59.79 18.65
C ALA A 282 -15.96 61.24 19.04
N PHE A 283 -16.92 61.89 19.70
CA PHE A 283 -16.69 63.12 20.47
C PHE A 283 -16.85 62.85 21.96
N GLY A 284 -15.85 63.26 22.75
CA GLY A 284 -15.99 63.50 24.18
C GLY A 284 -15.20 62.57 25.10
N ARG A 285 -13.93 62.91 25.37
CA ARG A 285 -13.26 62.58 26.65
C ARG A 285 -13.53 63.72 27.65
N PRO A 286 -13.75 63.39 28.92
CA PRO A 286 -12.94 63.98 30.00
C PRO A 286 -12.36 62.87 30.90
N MET A 287 -11.04 62.82 31.05
CA MET A 287 -10.23 63.32 32.18
C MET A 287 -10.21 62.42 33.43
N ASN A 288 -8.97 62.04 33.78
CA ASN A 288 -8.48 61.28 34.93
C ASN A 288 -8.87 61.88 36.29
N VAL A 289 -9.10 61.02 37.30
CA VAL A 289 -8.59 61.21 38.67
C VAL A 289 -8.25 59.85 39.31
N ASN A 290 -7.00 59.70 39.75
CA ASN A 290 -6.45 58.65 40.64
C ASN A 290 -7.02 58.78 42.05
N VAL A 291 -7.30 57.67 42.77
CA VAL A 291 -6.99 57.48 44.22
C VAL A 291 -6.97 55.98 44.57
N ALA A 292 -5.96 55.59 45.35
CA ALA A 292 -5.70 54.27 45.93
C ALA A 292 -6.43 54.01 47.28
N GLN A 293 -6.58 52.74 47.69
CA GLN A 293 -6.74 52.23 49.07
C GLN A 293 -6.73 50.68 49.01
N SER A 294 -5.74 49.91 49.48
CA SER A 294 -5.21 49.61 50.83
C SER A 294 -6.02 48.59 51.68
N GLY A 295 -5.65 47.30 51.53
CA GLY A 295 -5.52 46.26 52.59
C GLY A 295 -6.77 45.55 53.16
N PRO A 296 -6.64 44.46 53.97
CA PRO A 296 -5.45 43.64 54.28
C PRO A 296 -5.64 42.10 54.18
N ARG A 297 -4.52 41.39 54.36
CA ARG A 297 -4.34 39.92 54.47
C ARG A 297 -4.77 39.37 55.84
N PHE A 298 -5.23 38.11 55.85
CA PHE A 298 -4.98 37.04 56.85
C PHE A 298 -5.03 35.73 56.03
N GLY A 299 -4.09 34.77 56.04
CA GLY A 299 -3.20 34.22 57.07
C GLY A 299 -3.44 32.69 57.03
N ALA A 300 -2.57 31.92 56.37
CA ALA A 300 -1.70 30.87 56.97
C ALA A 300 -2.45 29.63 57.50
N SER A 301 -2.05 28.36 57.38
CA SER A 301 -0.85 27.63 56.95
C SER A 301 -1.27 26.13 56.98
N ALA A 302 -0.99 25.31 55.96
CA ALA A 302 0.01 24.21 55.94
C ALA A 302 -0.04 23.25 57.17
N ALA A 303 0.06 21.92 57.09
CA ALA A 303 0.66 21.02 56.11
C ALA A 303 0.29 19.54 56.46
N PRO A 304 1.00 18.47 56.02
CA PRO A 304 0.39 17.24 55.47
C PRO A 304 0.57 16.00 56.39
N PHE A 305 0.09 14.82 56.00
CA PHE A 305 0.80 13.57 56.31
C PHE A 305 0.45 12.45 55.33
N VAL A 306 1.52 11.75 54.95
CA VAL A 306 1.61 10.54 54.13
C VAL A 306 1.50 9.32 55.04
N HIS A 307 0.83 8.27 54.57
CA HIS A 307 1.29 6.89 54.70
C HIS A 307 0.83 6.10 53.48
#